data_AF-X1PM47-F1
#
_entry.id   AF-X1PM47-F1
#
_cell.length_a   1.000
_cell.length_b   1.000
_cell.length_c   1.000
_cell.angle_alpha   90.00
_cell.angle_beta   90.00
_cell.angle_gamma   90.00
#
_symmetry.space_group_name_H-M   'P 1'
#
loop_
_entity.id
_entity.type
_entity.pdbx_description
1 polymer ?
#
loop_
_entity_poly.entity_id
_entity_poly.type
_entity_poly.pdbx_seq_one_letter_code
_entity_poly.pdbx_strand_id
1 'polypeptide(L)' 'MKFEIGKYYRHTTAHTLAILGHLDTTMWGKNALIAESNRSHEMTELIAVGSDEGSAVNYNEISKEEWLENFS' A
#
# COMPACT_ATOMS: atom_id res chain seq x y z
N MET A 1 -4.20 1.30 13.97
CA MET A 1 -3.56 2.00 12.82
C MET A 1 -4.47 1.82 11.62
N LYS A 2 -4.52 2.79 10.71
CA LYS A 2 -5.18 2.67 9.40
C LYS A 2 -4.23 3.15 8.31
N PHE A 3 -4.50 2.79 7.06
CA PHE A 3 -3.76 3.36 5.94
C PHE A 3 -4.13 4.83 5.73
N GLU A 4 -3.12 5.65 5.49
CA GLU A 4 -3.27 7.08 5.25
C GLU A 4 -2.62 7.46 3.91
N ILE A 5 -3.29 8.34 3.17
CA ILE A 5 -2.84 8.78 1.86
C ILE A 5 -1.49 9.50 1.99
N GLY A 6 -0.55 9.15 1.11
CA GLY A 6 0.81 9.69 1.12
C GLY A 6 1.75 9.03 2.14
N LYS A 7 1.29 8.01 2.87
CA LYS A 7 2.13 7.22 3.78
C LYS A 7 2.60 5.91 3.15
N TYR A 8 3.66 5.36 3.76
CA TYR A 8 4.33 4.16 3.31
C TYR A 8 4.30 3.10 4.42
N TYR A 9 4.13 1.85 4.05
CA TYR A 9 3.97 0.76 5.02
C TYR A 9 4.75 -0.48 4.60
N ARG A 10 5.26 -1.22 5.57
CA ARG A 10 5.89 -2.53 5.38
C ARG A 10 5.06 -3.60 6.08
N HIS A 11 4.66 -4.63 5.33
CA HIS A 11 4.01 -5.80 5.89
C HIS A 11 5.00 -6.65 6.68
N THR A 12 4.51 -7.47 7.61
CA THR A 12 5.34 -8.44 8.34
C THR A 12 6.00 -9.50 7.45
N THR A 13 5.51 -9.68 6.22
CA THR A 13 6.10 -10.58 5.19
C THR A 13 6.99 -9.84 4.18
N ALA A 14 7.52 -8.67 4.56
CA ALA A 14 8.51 -7.87 3.83
C ALA A 14 8.05 -7.14 2.56
N HIS A 15 6.82 -7.32 2.05
CA HIS A 15 6.32 -6.46 0.97
C HIS A 15 5.94 -5.06 1.49
N THR A 16 6.07 -4.05 0.65
CA THR A 16 5.81 -2.65 1.00
C THR A 16 4.67 -2.05 0.19
N LEU A 17 4.02 -1.05 0.76
CA LEU A 17 2.91 -0.29 0.17
C LEU A 17 3.22 1.21 0.19
N ALA A 18 2.89 1.92 -0.88
CA ALA A 18 2.72 3.38 -0.89
C ALA A 18 1.25 3.70 -1.13
N ILE A 19 0.59 4.39 -0.20
CA ILE A 19 -0.85 4.69 -0.30
C ILE A 19 -1.05 5.93 -1.17
N LEU A 20 -1.72 5.76 -2.31
CA LEU A 20 -1.81 6.81 -3.33
C LEU A 20 -3.05 7.69 -3.13
N GLY A 21 -4.20 7.09 -2.86
CA GLY A 21 -5.46 7.82 -2.75
C GLY A 21 -6.69 6.98 -3.04
N HIS A 22 -7.86 7.64 -2.97
CA HIS A 22 -9.12 7.03 -3.38
C HIS A 22 -9.34 7.22 -4.88
N LEU A 23 -9.69 6.13 -5.58
CA LEU A 23 -9.96 6.13 -7.01
C LEU A 23 -11.23 5.34 -7.33
N ASP A 24 -11.93 5.77 -8.38
CA ASP A 24 -12.98 4.96 -9.00
C ASP A 24 -12.33 3.95 -9.94
N THR A 25 -12.57 2.67 -9.68
CA THR A 25 -11.97 1.56 -10.42
C THR A 25 -13.04 0.64 -10.99
N THR A 26 -12.71 -0.03 -12.09
CA THR A 26 -13.60 -1.04 -12.69
C THR A 26 -13.64 -2.33 -11.89
N MET A 27 -12.53 -2.73 -11.27
CA MET A 27 -12.39 -3.99 -10.54
C MET A 27 -12.86 -3.91 -9.08
N TRP A 28 -12.52 -2.84 -8.36
CA TRP A 28 -12.79 -2.69 -6.93
C TRP A 28 -13.92 -1.69 -6.63
N GLY A 29 -14.56 -1.17 -7.67
CA GLY A 29 -15.67 -0.24 -7.56
C GLY A 29 -15.23 1.20 -7.30
N LYS A 30 -16.20 2.01 -6.87
CA LYS A 30 -16.02 3.44 -6.64
C LYS A 30 -15.33 3.72 -5.31
N ASN A 31 -14.53 4.78 -5.27
CA ASN A 31 -13.87 5.29 -4.07
C ASN A 31 -12.98 4.26 -3.35
N ALA A 32 -12.39 3.32 -4.08
CA ALA A 32 -11.47 2.32 -3.53
C ALA A 32 -10.15 2.99 -3.11
N LEU A 33 -9.62 2.65 -1.93
CA LEU A 33 -8.31 3.13 -1.50
C LEU A 33 -7.22 2.31 -2.20
N ILE A 34 -6.39 2.97 -3.01
CA ILE A 34 -5.39 2.33 -3.85
C ILE A 34 -3.99 2.53 -3.27
N ALA A 35 -3.20 1.46 -3.30
CA ALA A 35 -1.81 1.44 -2.94
C ALA A 35 -0.97 0.89 -4.09
N GLU A 36 0.26 1.38 -4.20
CA GLU A 36 1.32 0.80 -4.99
C GLU A 36 2.06 -0.24 -4.14
N SER A 37 2.11 -1.48 -4.60
CA SER A 37 2.65 -2.64 -3.88
C SER A 37 3.90 -3.19 -4.54
N ASN A 38 4.94 -3.42 -3.75
CA ASN A 38 6.18 -4.07 -4.19
C ASN A 38 6.25 -5.51 -3.66
N ARG A 39 5.20 -6.30 -3.95
CA ARG A 39 5.07 -7.68 -3.45
C ARG A 39 5.91 -8.69 -4.22
N SER A 40 6.24 -8.40 -5.47
CA SER A 40 7.16 -9.19 -6.28
C SER A 40 8.31 -8.31 -6.71
N HIS A 41 9.55 -8.81 -6.59
CA HIS A 41 10.77 -8.10 -7.03
C HIS A 41 10.77 -7.77 -8.53
N GLU A 42 9.81 -8.27 -9.30
CA GLU A 42 9.73 -8.11 -10.75
C GLU A 42 8.62 -7.17 -11.19
N MET A 43 7.63 -6.86 -10.34
CA MET A 43 6.53 -5.99 -10.75
C MET A 43 5.89 -5.23 -9.59
N THR A 44 5.79 -3.92 -9.78
CA THR A 44 4.99 -3.05 -8.94
C THR A 44 3.54 -3.09 -9.38
N GLU A 45 2.62 -3.33 -8.44
CA GLU A 45 1.20 -3.48 -8.73
C GLU A 45 0.36 -2.42 -8.01
N LEU A 46 -0.64 -1.86 -8.70
CA LEU A 46 -1.70 -1.10 -8.06
C LEU A 46 -2.74 -2.06 -7.50
N ILE A 47 -2.93 -2.02 -6.20
CA ILE A 47 -3.89 -2.87 -5.49
C ILE A 47 -4.86 -2.01 -4.68
N ALA A 48 -6.10 -2.49 -4.54
CA ALA A 48 -7.00 -1.94 -3.52
C ALA A 48 -6.61 -2.47 -2.14
N VAL A 49 -6.60 -1.57 -1.16
CA VAL A 49 -6.40 -1.89 0.25
C VAL A 49 -7.64 -1.50 1.05
N GLY A 50 -7.92 -2.22 2.13
CA GLY A 50 -9.04 -1.87 2.99
C GLY A 50 -8.79 -0.60 3.79
N SER A 51 -9.84 0.17 4.04
CA SER A 51 -9.78 1.48 4.72
C SER A 51 -9.98 1.41 6.23
N ASP A 52 -10.23 0.22 6.77
CA ASP A 52 -10.45 0.00 8.20
C ASP A 52 -9.14 -0.37 8.93
N GLU A 53 -9.21 -0.39 10.26
CA GLU A 53 -8.06 -0.72 11.10
C GLU A 53 -7.63 -2.18 10.97
N GLY A 54 -8.58 -3.07 10.69
CA GLY A 54 -8.32 -4.51 10.50
C GLY A 54 -7.41 -4.79 9.31
N SER A 55 -7.54 -3.97 8.27
CA SER A 55 -6.75 -4.07 7.03
C SER A 55 -5.27 -3.73 7.22
N ALA A 56 -4.93 -2.97 8.28
CA ALA A 56 -3.58 -2.49 8.54
C ALA A 56 -2.86 -3.24 9.69
N VAL A 57 -3.46 -4.28 10.27
CA VAL A 57 -2.95 -4.98 11.48
C VAL A 57 -1.52 -5.51 11.32
N ASN A 58 -1.18 -6.01 10.13
CA ASN A 58 0.13 -6.62 9.86
C ASN A 58 1.11 -5.67 9.17
N TYR A 59 0.85 -4.37 9.25
CA TYR A 59 1.69 -3.34 8.64
C TYR A 59 2.33 -2.47 9.71
N ASN A 60 3.52 -1.97 9.40
CA ASN A 60 4.18 -0.90 10.15
C ASN A 60 4.44 0.26 9.20
N GLU A 61 4.20 1.49 9.65
CA GLU A 61 4.57 2.69 8.88
C GLU A 61 6.10 2.75 8.73
N ILE A 62 6.55 3.10 7.52
CA ILE A 62 7.97 3.29 7.17
C ILE A 62 8.15 4.65 6.50
N SER A 63 9.41 5.10 6.41
CA SER A 63 9.74 6.30 5.64
C SER A 63 9.62 6.07 4.12
N LYS A 64 9.55 7.17 3.37
CA LYS A 64 9.59 7.13 1.90
C LYS A 64 10.93 6.57 1.41
N GLU A 65 12.00 6.95 2.09
CA GLU A 65 13.36 6.56 1.81
C GLU A 65 13.51 5.04 1.94
N GLU A 66 13.06 4.45 3.04
CA GLU A 66 13.00 2.98 3.22
C GLU A 66 12.15 2.28 2.15
N TRP A 67 11.06 2.92 1.70
CA TRP A 67 10.24 2.35 0.63
C TRP A 67 10.99 2.34 -0.71
N LEU A 68 11.67 3.43 -1.05
CA LEU A 68 12.46 3.59 -2.28
C LEU A 68 13.68 2.67 -2.33
N GLU A 69 14.27 2.30 -1.20
CA GLU A 69 15.38 1.32 -1.15
C GLU A 69 14.98 -0.04 -1.75
N ASN A 70 13.68 -0.37 -1.81
CA ASN A 70 13.20 -1.62 -2.42
C ASN A 70 12.98 -1.51 -3.94
N PHE A 71 13.28 -0.37 -4.57
CA PHE A 71 13.14 -0.12 -6.01
C PHE A 71 14.48 -0.11 -6.77
N SER A 72 15.58 -0.53 -6.14
CA SER A 72 16.92 -0.58 -6.74
C SER A 72 17.30 -1.96 -7.28
#